data_AF-A0A536ASY7-F1
#
_entry.id   AF-A0A536ASY7-F1
#
_cell.length_a   1.000
_cell.length_b   1.000
_cell.length_c   1.000
_cell.angle_alpha   90.00
_cell.angle_beta   90.00
_cell.angle_gamma   90.00
#
_symmetry.space_group_name_H-M   'P 1'
#
loop_
_entity.id
_entity.type
_entity.pdbx_description
1 polymer ?
#
loop_
_entity_poly.entity_id
_entity_poly.type
_entity_poly.pdbx_seq_one_letter_code
_entity_poly.pdbx_strand_id
1 'polypeptide(L)'
;MEASPVVERVQGRSAAYWRDLVLGRLIPSLFFSLFLARQLVLLAAGFHGIQHPSDLFYLVQQVLALAYFTLLVVLYAVRLPQRGTDHRFAVIFIAFSGTFAAISASFLPGGTRRDGLLLFGDILATAGLAYSVWGLAYLRRSFSIIPEARRLVTGGPYALSRHPVYLGEIATALGINIASGGWLSALAVVYFIACELLRMRWEERILAQTFPAQYPEYARRVPRYLPNPFAHR
;
A
#
# COMPACT_ATOMS: atom_id res chain seq x y z
N MET A 1 57.41 -5.21 -8.33
CA MET A 1 56.38 -4.17 -8.07
C MET A 1 55.12 -4.61 -8.78
N GLU A 2 54.34 -5.48 -8.15
CA GLU A 2 53.04 -5.94 -8.66
C GLU A 2 51.97 -4.92 -8.25
N ALA A 3 51.30 -4.34 -9.23
CA ALA A 3 50.13 -3.50 -9.02
C ALA A 3 48.98 -4.37 -8.48
N SER A 4 48.51 -4.04 -7.29
CA SER A 4 47.40 -4.72 -6.61
C SER A 4 46.10 -4.66 -7.43
N PRO A 5 45.37 -5.79 -7.62
CA PRO A 5 44.14 -5.86 -8.44
C PRO A 5 42.90 -5.23 -7.78
N VAL A 6 43.09 -4.42 -6.73
CA VAL A 6 42.00 -3.89 -5.89
C VAL A 6 41.33 -2.64 -6.50
N VAL A 7 41.93 -2.03 -7.52
CA VAL A 7 41.44 -0.76 -8.10
C VAL A 7 40.41 -0.97 -9.23
N GLU A 8 40.20 -2.21 -9.70
CA GLU A 8 39.36 -2.50 -10.88
C GLU A 8 37.90 -2.87 -10.55
N ARG A 9 37.26 -2.17 -9.60
CA ARG A 9 35.80 -2.24 -9.40
C ARG A 9 35.15 -0.86 -9.21
N VAL A 10 35.56 0.11 -10.02
CA VAL A 10 34.62 1.17 -10.44
C VAL A 10 33.92 0.65 -11.70
N GLN A 11 33.15 -0.45 -11.56
CA GLN A 11 32.26 -0.89 -12.64
C GLN A 11 31.24 0.23 -12.86
N GLY A 12 31.34 0.89 -14.02
CA GLY A 12 30.36 1.86 -14.48
C GLY A 12 28.96 1.28 -14.29
N ARG A 13 28.10 2.06 -13.61
CA ARG A 13 26.69 1.72 -13.36
C ARG A 13 26.08 1.16 -14.65
N SER A 14 25.80 -0.15 -14.67
CA SER A 14 25.33 -0.84 -15.87
C SER A 14 23.97 -0.29 -16.33
N ALA A 15 23.61 -0.48 -17.60
CA ALA A 15 22.29 -0.09 -18.10
C ALA A 15 21.13 -0.68 -17.27
N ALA A 16 21.33 -1.85 -16.66
CA ALA A 16 20.37 -2.46 -15.75
C ALA A 16 20.18 -1.66 -14.45
N TYR A 17 21.26 -1.10 -13.88
CA TYR A 17 21.18 -0.22 -12.71
C TYR A 17 20.35 1.03 -13.01
N TRP A 18 20.60 1.68 -14.16
CA TRP A 18 19.86 2.88 -14.53
C TRP A 18 18.40 2.60 -14.82
N ARG A 19 18.09 1.44 -15.44
CA ARG A 19 16.71 0.99 -15.64
C ARG A 19 15.97 0.77 -14.32
N ASP A 20 16.57 0.08 -13.35
CA ASP A 20 15.93 -0.12 -12.03
C ASP A 20 15.78 1.21 -11.27
N LEU A 21 16.80 2.09 -11.33
CA LEU A 21 16.74 3.40 -10.69
C LEU A 21 15.58 4.24 -11.24
N VAL A 22 15.45 4.31 -12.57
CA VAL A 22 14.43 5.14 -13.22
C VAL A 22 13.06 4.49 -13.14
N LEU A 23 12.90 3.30 -13.72
CA LEU A 23 11.59 2.64 -13.85
C LEU A 23 11.10 2.07 -12.52
N GLY A 24 12.01 1.58 -11.69
CA GLY A 24 11.69 0.93 -10.45
C GLY A 24 11.50 1.89 -9.28
N ARG A 25 12.27 2.98 -9.21
CA ARG A 25 12.30 3.87 -8.04
C ARG A 25 11.76 5.26 -8.36
N LEU A 26 12.37 5.95 -9.31
CA LEU A 26 12.04 7.35 -9.59
C LEU A 26 10.62 7.53 -10.13
N ILE A 27 10.21 6.79 -11.16
CA ILE A 27 8.87 6.93 -11.75
C ILE A 27 7.76 6.70 -10.71
N PRO A 28 7.75 5.59 -9.93
CA PRO A 28 6.76 5.41 -8.89
C PRO A 28 6.80 6.49 -7.80
N SER A 29 8.00 6.93 -7.38
CA SER A 29 8.13 7.98 -6.36
C SER A 29 7.59 9.32 -6.84
N LEU A 30 7.82 9.68 -8.11
CA LEU A 30 7.27 10.88 -8.73
C LEU A 30 5.75 10.79 -8.84
N PHE A 31 5.22 9.65 -9.27
CA PHE A 31 3.78 9.42 -9.32
C PHE A 31 3.12 9.65 -7.95
N PHE A 32 3.66 9.04 -6.89
CA PHE A 32 3.14 9.23 -5.54
C PHE A 32 3.35 10.63 -4.97
N SER A 33 4.39 11.36 -5.40
CA SER A 33 4.59 12.74 -4.97
C SER A 33 3.47 13.68 -5.43
N LEU A 34 2.77 13.37 -6.52
CA LEU A 34 1.60 14.13 -6.95
C LEU A 34 0.45 14.00 -5.93
N PHE A 35 0.23 12.80 -5.42
CA PHE A 35 -0.75 12.55 -4.36
C PHE A 35 -0.33 13.20 -3.04
N LEU A 36 0.96 13.13 -2.70
CA LEU A 36 1.51 13.81 -1.53
C LEU A 36 1.30 15.33 -1.61
N ALA A 37 1.55 15.94 -2.77
CA ALA A 37 1.34 17.37 -2.99
C ALA A 37 -0.14 17.74 -2.84
N ARG A 38 -1.05 16.97 -3.47
CA ARG A 38 -2.50 17.14 -3.28
C ARG A 38 -2.88 17.06 -1.80
N GLN A 39 -2.30 16.11 -1.07
CA GLN A 39 -2.59 15.87 0.33
C GLN A 39 -2.13 17.02 1.23
N LEU A 40 -0.98 17.63 0.94
CA LEU A 40 -0.50 18.83 1.63
C LEU A 40 -1.46 20.02 1.43
N VAL A 41 -2.00 20.20 0.21
CA VAL A 41 -2.98 21.25 -0.07
C VAL A 41 -4.28 21.02 0.71
N LEU A 42 -4.78 19.78 0.75
CA LEU A 42 -5.99 19.43 1.50
C LEU A 42 -5.83 19.62 3.01
N LEU A 43 -4.66 19.26 3.55
CA LEU A 43 -4.35 19.45 4.96
C LEU A 43 -4.23 20.94 5.30
N ALA A 44 -3.54 21.73 4.48
CA ALA A 44 -3.42 23.18 4.68
C ALA A 44 -4.79 23.87 4.64
N ALA A 45 -5.66 23.50 3.69
CA ALA A 45 -7.03 24.01 3.61
C ALA A 45 -7.85 23.62 4.86
N GLY A 46 -7.67 22.40 5.38
CA GLY A 46 -8.37 21.92 6.57
C GLY A 46 -8.09 22.72 7.84
N PHE A 47 -6.85 23.22 8.01
CA PHE A 47 -6.49 24.03 9.19
C PHE A 47 -7.22 25.37 9.26
N HIS A 48 -7.61 25.94 8.12
CA HIS A 48 -8.31 27.22 8.07
C HIS A 48 -9.83 27.11 8.31
N GLY A 49 -10.38 25.90 8.37
CA GLY A 49 -11.83 25.64 8.41
C GLY A 49 -12.34 24.97 9.68
N ILE A 50 -11.54 24.86 10.75
CA ILE A 50 -11.92 24.13 11.97
C ILE A 50 -13.01 24.91 12.72
N GLN A 51 -14.24 24.39 12.73
CA GLN A 51 -15.39 24.97 13.44
C GLN A 51 -16.15 23.94 14.29
N HIS A 52 -16.06 22.64 13.96
CA HIS A 52 -16.83 21.56 14.59
C HIS A 52 -15.94 20.39 15.03
N PRO A 53 -16.37 19.59 16.05
CA PRO A 53 -15.63 18.39 16.48
C PRO A 53 -15.43 17.33 15.38
N SER A 54 -16.31 17.28 14.39
CA SER A 54 -16.17 16.43 13.18
C SER A 54 -14.92 16.77 12.37
N ASP A 55 -14.43 18.01 12.47
CA ASP A 55 -13.26 18.47 11.72
C ASP A 55 -11.97 17.84 12.26
N LEU A 56 -11.98 17.38 13.51
CA LEU A 56 -10.87 16.63 14.09
C LEU A 56 -10.68 15.27 13.40
N PHE A 57 -11.77 14.55 13.12
CA PHE A 57 -11.71 13.27 12.37
C PHE A 57 -11.17 13.49 10.97
N TYR A 58 -11.65 14.54 10.30
CA TYR A 58 -11.12 14.94 9.01
C TYR A 58 -9.61 15.18 9.08
N LEU A 59 -9.13 15.96 10.04
CA LEU A 59 -7.69 16.24 10.21
C LEU A 59 -6.88 14.97 10.48
N VAL A 60 -7.36 14.08 11.36
CA VAL A 60 -6.69 12.79 11.63
C VAL A 60 -6.55 11.98 10.34
N GLN A 61 -7.62 11.90 9.55
CA GLN A 61 -7.60 11.20 8.27
C GLN A 61 -6.65 11.87 7.27
N GLN A 62 -6.61 13.20 7.21
CA GLN A 62 -5.67 13.93 6.35
C GLN A 62 -4.20 13.70 6.76
N VAL A 63 -3.91 13.65 8.06
CA VAL A 63 -2.57 13.37 8.59
C VAL A 63 -2.16 11.92 8.30
N LEU A 64 -3.07 10.95 8.51
CA LEU A 64 -2.81 9.55 8.17
C LEU A 64 -2.56 9.36 6.67
N ALA A 65 -3.35 10.01 5.81
CA ALA A 65 -3.15 9.97 4.37
C ALA A 65 -1.82 10.61 3.97
N LEU A 66 -1.44 11.72 4.60
CA LEU A 66 -0.12 12.35 4.40
C LEU A 66 1.00 11.38 4.78
N ALA A 67 0.90 10.71 5.93
CA ALA A 67 1.85 9.72 6.38
C ALA A 67 1.93 8.54 5.40
N TYR A 68 0.79 8.03 4.94
CA TYR A 68 0.70 6.94 3.96
C TYR A 68 1.41 7.31 2.65
N PHE A 69 1.10 8.45 2.03
CA PHE A 69 1.75 8.86 0.78
C PHE A 69 3.23 9.20 0.95
N THR A 70 3.61 9.77 2.10
CA THR A 70 5.01 10.01 2.43
C THR A 70 5.78 8.69 2.51
N LEU A 71 5.21 7.68 3.19
CA LEU A 71 5.78 6.34 3.23
C LEU A 71 5.90 5.75 1.84
N LEU A 72 4.89 5.86 0.97
CA LEU A 72 4.98 5.37 -0.40
C LEU A 72 6.15 5.99 -1.18
N VAL A 73 6.29 7.32 -1.14
CA VAL A 73 7.38 8.05 -1.80
C VAL A 73 8.74 7.60 -1.26
N VAL A 74 8.90 7.63 0.07
CA VAL A 74 10.17 7.29 0.73
C VAL A 74 10.53 5.83 0.49
N LEU A 75 9.60 4.90 0.69
CA LEU A 75 9.86 3.47 0.58
C LEU A 75 10.20 3.06 -0.86
N TYR A 76 9.56 3.64 -1.87
CA TYR A 76 9.98 3.43 -3.26
C TYR A 76 11.35 4.04 -3.55
N ALA A 77 11.64 5.22 -3.01
CA ALA A 77 12.94 5.85 -3.15
C ALA A 77 14.05 5.01 -2.49
N VAL A 78 13.80 4.33 -1.37
CA VAL A 78 14.83 3.58 -0.62
C VAL A 78 14.74 2.05 -0.73
N ARG A 79 13.81 1.48 -1.51
CA ARG A 79 13.55 0.02 -1.55
C ARG A 79 14.80 -0.84 -1.77
N LEU A 80 14.80 -2.03 -1.16
CA LEU A 80 15.85 -3.06 -1.36
C LEU A 80 15.79 -3.62 -2.78
N PRO A 81 16.82 -4.30 -3.32
CA PRO A 81 16.70 -5.04 -4.58
C PRO A 81 15.72 -6.22 -4.46
N GLN A 82 15.08 -6.58 -5.57
CA GLN A 82 14.10 -7.69 -5.61
C GLN A 82 14.81 -9.05 -5.67
N ARG A 83 14.25 -10.06 -4.99
CA ARG A 83 14.72 -11.46 -5.02
C ARG A 83 13.81 -12.36 -5.86
N GLY A 84 12.53 -12.02 -5.96
CA GLY A 84 11.56 -12.72 -6.81
C GLY A 84 10.44 -11.78 -7.22
N THR A 85 9.91 -11.95 -8.42
CA THR A 85 8.83 -11.11 -8.97
C THR A 85 8.12 -11.88 -10.09
N ASP A 86 6.86 -11.55 -10.33
CA ASP A 86 6.09 -12.06 -11.46
C ASP A 86 5.94 -10.94 -12.51
N HIS A 87 6.70 -11.04 -13.61
CA HIS A 87 6.71 -10.05 -14.68
C HIS A 87 5.56 -10.21 -15.69
N ARG A 88 4.57 -11.07 -15.40
CA ARG A 88 3.40 -11.21 -16.28
C ARG A 88 2.71 -9.87 -16.43
N PHE A 89 2.48 -9.45 -17.67
CA PHE A 89 1.78 -8.22 -18.00
C PHE A 89 0.43 -8.08 -17.25
N ALA A 90 -0.31 -9.18 -17.13
CA ALA A 90 -1.57 -9.22 -16.39
C ALA A 90 -1.42 -8.85 -14.90
N VAL A 91 -0.30 -9.20 -14.26
CA VAL A 91 -0.03 -8.88 -12.85
C VAL A 91 0.19 -7.38 -12.68
N ILE A 92 1.02 -6.81 -13.55
CA ILE A 92 1.31 -5.38 -13.57
C ILE A 92 0.02 -4.60 -13.86
N PHE A 93 -0.71 -4.99 -14.90
CA PHE A 93 -1.96 -4.35 -15.29
C PHE A 93 -2.98 -4.35 -14.15
N ILE A 94 -3.17 -5.49 -13.47
CA ILE A 94 -4.12 -5.59 -12.34
C ILE A 94 -3.69 -4.77 -11.13
N ALA A 95 -2.38 -4.70 -10.84
CA ALA A 95 -1.88 -3.88 -9.74
C ALA A 95 -2.13 -2.38 -9.99
N PHE A 96 -1.87 -1.91 -11.21
CA PHE A 96 -2.16 -0.53 -11.58
C PHE A 96 -3.66 -0.26 -11.66
N SER A 97 -4.44 -1.12 -12.35
CA SER A 97 -5.88 -0.90 -12.53
C SER A 97 -6.63 -0.89 -11.19
N GLY A 98 -6.27 -1.75 -10.24
CA GLY A 98 -6.81 -1.72 -8.88
C GLY A 98 -6.51 -0.38 -8.19
N THR A 99 -5.24 0.05 -8.19
CA THR A 99 -4.82 1.33 -7.60
C THR A 99 -5.60 2.51 -8.20
N PHE A 100 -5.75 2.55 -9.52
CA PHE A 100 -6.53 3.57 -10.21
C PHE A 100 -8.02 3.49 -9.88
N ALA A 101 -8.61 2.29 -9.76
CA ALA A 101 -10.01 2.13 -9.40
C ALA A 101 -10.33 2.70 -8.01
N ALA A 102 -9.46 2.48 -7.02
CA ALA A 102 -9.59 3.07 -5.68
C ALA A 102 -9.55 4.61 -5.72
N ILE A 103 -8.65 5.18 -6.52
CA ILE A 103 -8.53 6.63 -6.70
C ILE A 103 -9.78 7.18 -7.40
N SER A 104 -10.19 6.57 -8.52
CA SER A 104 -11.36 6.96 -9.31
C SER A 104 -12.65 6.92 -8.49
N ALA A 105 -12.78 5.98 -7.55
CA ALA A 105 -13.93 5.91 -6.66
C ALA A 105 -14.17 7.21 -5.88
N SER A 106 -13.12 7.98 -5.59
CA SER A 106 -13.20 9.28 -4.88
C SER A 106 -13.69 10.43 -5.76
N PHE A 107 -13.69 10.26 -7.09
CA PHE A 107 -14.14 11.28 -8.06
C PHE A 107 -15.53 11.00 -8.63
N LEU A 108 -16.11 9.83 -8.33
CA LEU A 108 -17.42 9.46 -8.82
C LEU A 108 -18.53 10.18 -8.04
N PRO A 109 -19.70 10.44 -8.68
CA PRO A 109 -20.83 11.09 -8.02
C PRO A 109 -21.24 10.32 -6.76
N GLY A 110 -21.39 11.06 -5.65
CA GLY A 110 -21.96 10.53 -4.43
C GLY A 110 -23.45 10.22 -4.59
N GLY A 111 -23.95 9.26 -3.81
CA GLY A 111 -25.38 8.99 -3.68
C GLY A 111 -26.00 9.70 -2.49
N THR A 112 -27.15 9.21 -2.05
CA THR A 112 -27.84 9.74 -0.86
C THR A 112 -27.02 9.46 0.39
N ARG A 113 -26.46 10.51 0.99
CA ARG A 113 -25.72 10.42 2.25
C ARG A 113 -26.69 10.21 3.41
N ARG A 114 -26.37 9.29 4.31
CA ARG A 114 -27.12 9.04 5.55
C ARG A 114 -26.19 9.28 6.72
N ASP A 115 -26.57 10.18 7.64
CA ASP A 115 -25.67 10.66 8.70
C ASP A 115 -25.10 9.53 9.58
N GLY A 116 -25.91 8.50 9.90
CA GLY A 116 -25.42 7.33 10.64
C GLY A 116 -24.40 6.46 9.87
N LEU A 117 -24.48 6.44 8.53
CA LEU A 117 -23.52 5.74 7.69
C LEU A 117 -22.24 6.57 7.46
N LEU A 118 -22.34 7.90 7.52
CA LEU A 118 -21.19 8.80 7.39
C LEU A 118 -20.17 8.53 8.50
N LEU A 119 -20.59 8.61 9.77
CA LEU A 119 -19.69 8.39 10.90
C LEU A 119 -19.09 6.97 10.88
N PHE A 120 -19.92 5.96 10.58
CA PHE A 120 -19.44 4.58 10.47
C PHE A 120 -18.41 4.41 9.33
N GLY A 121 -18.69 4.99 8.16
CA GLY A 121 -17.80 5.00 7.02
C GLY A 121 -16.46 5.68 7.32
N ASP A 122 -16.49 6.84 7.98
CA ASP A 122 -15.29 7.60 8.36
C ASP A 122 -14.43 6.86 9.40
N ILE A 123 -15.06 6.25 10.41
CA ILE A 123 -14.35 5.43 11.40
C ILE A 123 -13.70 4.23 10.72
N LEU A 124 -14.43 3.53 9.86
CA LEU A 124 -13.91 2.38 9.14
C LEU A 124 -12.76 2.79 8.21
N ALA A 125 -12.89 3.92 7.51
CA ALA A 125 -11.88 4.44 6.61
C ALA A 125 -10.60 4.83 7.37
N THR A 126 -10.76 5.52 8.50
CA THR A 126 -9.66 5.95 9.36
C THR A 126 -8.93 4.74 9.97
N ALA A 127 -9.67 3.76 10.48
CA ALA A 127 -9.09 2.54 11.05
C ALA A 127 -8.36 1.71 10.00
N GLY A 128 -8.93 1.57 8.80
CA GLY A 128 -8.30 0.90 7.66
C GLY A 128 -6.99 1.57 7.27
N LEU A 129 -7.00 2.91 7.12
CA LEU A 129 -5.83 3.67 6.72
C LEU A 129 -4.73 3.61 7.77
N ALA A 130 -5.08 3.70 9.05
CA ALA A 130 -4.13 3.52 10.15
C ALA A 130 -3.48 2.13 10.11
N TYR A 131 -4.26 1.07 9.84
CA TYR A 131 -3.75 -0.29 9.70
C TYR A 131 -2.80 -0.43 8.50
N SER A 132 -3.11 0.21 7.37
CA SER A 132 -2.21 0.26 6.22
C SER A 132 -0.91 1.00 6.54
N VAL A 133 -0.99 2.18 7.16
CA VAL A 133 0.19 2.95 7.59
C VAL A 133 1.08 2.12 8.51
N TRP A 134 0.49 1.42 9.47
CA TRP A 134 1.23 0.52 10.36
C TRP A 134 1.91 -0.61 9.58
N GLY A 135 1.20 -1.24 8.64
CA GLY A 135 1.72 -2.25 7.73
C GLY A 135 2.92 -1.75 6.92
N LEU A 136 2.79 -0.61 6.23
CA LEU A 136 3.86 -0.01 5.43
C LEU A 136 5.07 0.37 6.28
N ALA A 137 4.83 1.03 7.43
CA ALA A 137 5.89 1.42 8.35
C ALA A 137 6.68 0.21 8.87
N TYR A 138 6.02 -0.93 9.07
CA TYR A 138 6.67 -2.16 9.50
C TYR A 138 7.39 -2.91 8.36
N LEU A 139 6.80 -2.92 7.15
CA LEU A 139 7.38 -3.57 5.97
C LEU A 139 8.65 -2.86 5.47
N ARG A 140 8.72 -1.53 5.68
CA ARG A 140 9.86 -0.67 5.35
C ARG A 140 10.31 -0.87 3.89
N ARG A 141 11.61 -1.10 3.69
CA ARG A 141 12.26 -1.20 2.36
C ARG A 141 11.86 -2.45 1.56
N SER A 142 10.97 -3.29 2.09
CA SER A 142 10.47 -4.49 1.43
C SER A 142 9.19 -4.27 0.64
N PHE A 143 8.57 -3.09 0.71
CA PHE A 143 7.32 -2.76 0.05
C PHE A 143 7.43 -2.70 -1.48
N SER A 144 6.35 -3.11 -2.16
CA SER A 144 6.12 -2.92 -3.60
C SER A 144 4.62 -3.00 -3.91
N ILE A 145 4.16 -2.24 -4.91
CA ILE A 145 2.81 -2.35 -5.48
C ILE A 145 2.68 -3.63 -6.32
N ILE A 146 3.73 -3.99 -7.04
CA ILE A 146 3.73 -5.23 -7.81
C ILE A 146 4.09 -6.36 -6.83
N PRO A 147 3.42 -7.52 -6.89
CA PRO A 147 3.79 -8.69 -6.12
C PRO A 147 5.28 -9.03 -6.33
N GLU A 148 6.09 -8.77 -5.31
CA GLU A 148 7.54 -8.93 -5.34
C GLU A 148 8.04 -9.42 -3.98
N ALA A 149 8.94 -10.39 -3.98
CA ALA A 149 9.63 -10.84 -2.78
C ALA A 149 10.99 -10.14 -2.65
N ARG A 150 11.18 -9.43 -1.53
CA ARG A 150 12.46 -8.81 -1.14
C ARG A 150 13.01 -9.45 0.13
N ARG A 151 12.23 -9.35 1.21
CA ARG A 151 12.49 -9.98 2.51
C ARG A 151 11.17 -10.48 3.08
N LEU A 152 11.18 -11.65 3.71
CA LEU A 152 10.03 -12.14 4.47
C LEU A 152 9.93 -11.36 5.79
N VAL A 153 8.77 -10.72 6.02
CA VAL A 153 8.46 -9.96 7.23
C VAL A 153 7.28 -10.62 7.92
N THR A 154 7.44 -10.98 9.20
CA THR A 154 6.48 -11.81 9.95
C THR A 154 6.06 -11.21 11.29
N GLY A 155 6.56 -10.04 11.66
CA GLY A 155 6.29 -9.40 12.95
C GLY A 155 5.30 -8.23 12.86
N GLY A 156 4.98 -7.64 14.02
CA GLY A 156 4.09 -6.48 14.10
C GLY A 156 2.72 -6.77 13.47
N PRO A 157 2.21 -5.95 12.54
CA PRO A 157 0.92 -6.17 11.90
C PRO A 157 0.91 -7.44 11.02
N TYR A 158 2.08 -7.89 10.56
CA TYR A 158 2.24 -9.14 9.80
C TYR A 158 2.12 -10.41 10.67
N ALA A 159 2.15 -10.27 12.00
CA ALA A 159 1.80 -11.37 12.89
C ALA A 159 0.27 -11.54 13.05
N LEU A 160 -0.50 -10.49 12.77
CA LEU A 160 -1.97 -10.49 12.89
C LEU A 160 -2.64 -11.00 11.62
N SER A 161 -2.15 -10.55 10.46
CA SER A 161 -2.61 -10.98 9.14
C SER A 161 -1.44 -11.01 8.18
N ARG A 162 -1.48 -11.85 7.14
CA ARG A 162 -0.40 -11.91 6.15
C ARG A 162 -0.31 -10.68 5.25
N HIS A 163 -1.38 -9.91 5.18
CA HIS A 163 -1.62 -8.87 4.18
C HIS A 163 -2.17 -7.58 4.81
N PRO A 164 -1.54 -7.02 5.86
CA PRO A 164 -2.13 -5.93 6.64
C PRO A 164 -2.37 -4.67 5.81
N VAL A 165 -1.46 -4.33 4.88
CA VAL A 165 -1.60 -3.17 3.99
C VAL A 165 -2.83 -3.31 3.10
N TYR A 166 -2.98 -4.45 2.44
CA TYR A 166 -4.11 -4.72 1.56
C TYR A 166 -5.45 -4.73 2.32
N LEU A 167 -5.49 -5.34 3.50
CA LEU A 167 -6.71 -5.35 4.33
C LEU A 167 -7.07 -3.94 4.80
N GLY A 168 -6.09 -3.14 5.19
CA GLY A 168 -6.31 -1.75 5.56
C GLY A 168 -6.80 -0.90 4.38
N GLU A 169 -6.27 -1.13 3.18
CA GLU A 169 -6.71 -0.43 1.96
C GLU A 169 -8.13 -0.82 1.56
N ILE A 170 -8.48 -2.12 1.66
CA ILE A 170 -9.85 -2.60 1.46
C ILE A 170 -10.81 -1.95 2.46
N ALA A 171 -10.47 -1.94 3.75
CA ALA A 171 -11.29 -1.28 4.77
C ALA A 171 -11.44 0.22 4.51
N THR A 172 -10.35 0.88 4.07
CA THR A 172 -10.36 2.29 3.67
C THR A 172 -11.34 2.55 2.52
N ALA A 173 -11.25 1.76 1.45
CA ALA A 173 -12.10 1.88 0.27
C ALA A 173 -13.58 1.62 0.60
N LEU A 174 -13.87 0.63 1.46
CA LEU A 174 -15.22 0.35 1.93
C LEU A 174 -15.78 1.51 2.76
N GLY A 175 -15.00 2.06 3.70
CA GLY A 175 -15.42 3.19 4.52
C GLY A 175 -15.77 4.42 3.68
N ILE A 176 -14.91 4.77 2.70
CA ILE A 176 -15.15 5.86 1.74
C ILE A 176 -16.40 5.60 0.90
N ASN A 177 -16.65 4.36 0.47
CA ASN A 177 -17.85 4.03 -0.28
C ASN A 177 -19.12 4.19 0.56
N ILE A 178 -19.11 3.72 1.80
CA ILE A 178 -20.24 3.84 2.72
C ILE A 178 -20.56 5.31 2.98
N ALA A 179 -19.54 6.14 3.20
CA ALA A 179 -19.71 7.58 3.39
C ALA A 179 -20.20 8.30 2.10
N SER A 180 -19.73 7.89 0.92
CA SER A 180 -20.14 8.51 -0.35
C SER A 180 -21.51 8.05 -0.87
N GLY A 181 -21.97 6.84 -0.52
CA GLY A 181 -23.28 6.29 -0.88
C GLY A 181 -23.51 6.05 -2.39
N GLY A 182 -22.49 6.15 -3.22
CA GLY A 182 -22.59 6.03 -4.68
C GLY A 182 -22.54 4.59 -5.17
N TRP A 183 -23.47 4.19 -6.06
CA TRP A 183 -23.45 2.85 -6.66
C TRP A 183 -22.28 2.66 -7.64
N LEU A 184 -21.90 3.71 -8.38
CA LEU A 184 -20.73 3.69 -9.25
C LEU A 184 -19.43 3.54 -8.45
N SER A 185 -19.30 4.24 -7.32
CA SER A 185 -18.14 4.07 -6.43
C SER A 185 -18.14 2.68 -5.80
N ALA A 186 -19.31 2.08 -5.55
CA ALA A 186 -19.40 0.71 -5.05
C ALA A 186 -18.86 -0.31 -6.07
N LEU A 187 -19.19 -0.15 -7.37
CA LEU A 187 -18.63 -1.00 -8.42
C LEU A 187 -17.12 -0.87 -8.53
N ALA A 188 -16.58 0.35 -8.46
CA ALA A 188 -15.14 0.58 -8.46
C ALA A 188 -14.46 -0.08 -7.25
N VAL A 189 -15.09 -0.03 -6.07
CA VAL A 189 -14.59 -0.66 -4.84
C VAL A 189 -14.64 -2.18 -4.92
N VAL A 190 -15.70 -2.77 -5.48
CA VAL A 190 -15.78 -4.23 -5.71
C VAL A 190 -14.66 -4.68 -6.65
N TYR A 191 -14.43 -3.95 -7.74
CA TYR A 191 -13.34 -4.22 -8.66
C TYR A 191 -11.98 -4.13 -7.96
N PHE A 192 -11.76 -3.06 -7.18
CA PHE A 192 -10.56 -2.87 -6.38
C PHE A 192 -10.31 -4.04 -5.42
N ILE A 193 -11.33 -4.47 -4.67
CA ILE A 193 -11.23 -5.61 -3.74
C ILE A 193 -10.85 -6.89 -4.51
N ALA A 194 -11.43 -7.14 -5.68
CA ALA A 194 -11.07 -8.29 -6.50
C ALA A 194 -9.60 -8.25 -6.94
N CYS A 195 -9.10 -7.08 -7.34
CA CYS A 195 -7.69 -6.87 -7.66
C CYS A 195 -6.79 -7.17 -6.44
N GLU A 196 -7.14 -6.65 -5.26
CA GLU A 196 -6.36 -6.87 -4.04
C GLU A 196 -6.30 -8.34 -3.63
N LEU A 197 -7.43 -9.04 -3.66
CA LEU A 197 -7.48 -10.47 -3.35
C LEU A 197 -6.63 -11.31 -4.31
N LEU A 198 -6.55 -10.90 -5.59
CA LEU A 198 -5.71 -11.55 -6.57
C LEU A 198 -4.22 -11.24 -6.35
N ARG A 199 -3.87 -9.98 -6.06
CA ARG A 199 -2.51 -9.56 -5.70
C ARG A 199 -1.99 -10.31 -4.48
N MET A 200 -2.81 -10.43 -3.42
CA MET A 200 -2.48 -11.25 -2.25
C MET A 200 -2.09 -12.68 -2.67
N ARG A 201 -2.90 -13.35 -3.50
CA ARG A 201 -2.62 -14.72 -3.94
C ARG A 201 -1.33 -14.85 -4.74
N TRP A 202 -1.02 -13.88 -5.59
CA TRP A 202 0.23 -13.88 -6.36
C TRP A 202 1.44 -13.61 -5.48
N GLU A 203 1.34 -12.65 -4.56
CA GLU A 203 2.40 -12.35 -3.60
C GLU A 203 2.75 -13.58 -2.76
N GLU A 204 1.74 -14.31 -2.27
CA GLU A 204 1.97 -15.54 -1.53
C GLU A 204 2.68 -16.62 -2.34
N ARG A 205 2.39 -16.74 -3.65
CA ARG A 205 3.09 -17.69 -4.53
C ARG A 205 4.56 -17.32 -4.68
N ILE A 206 4.84 -16.03 -4.90
CA ILE A 206 6.21 -15.52 -5.05
C ILE A 206 6.98 -15.68 -3.73
N LEU A 207 6.35 -15.38 -2.60
CA LEU A 207 6.94 -15.57 -1.27
C LEU A 207 7.21 -17.05 -0.98
N ALA A 208 6.30 -17.96 -1.32
CA ALA A 208 6.51 -19.40 -1.17
C ALA A 208 7.67 -19.93 -2.02
N GLN A 209 7.81 -19.42 -3.25
CA GLN A 209 8.90 -19.78 -4.15
C GLN A 209 10.25 -19.19 -3.70
N THR A 210 10.23 -17.95 -3.18
CA THR A 210 11.45 -17.24 -2.78
C THR A 210 11.95 -17.68 -1.40
N PHE A 211 11.05 -18.06 -0.49
CA PHE A 211 11.35 -18.46 0.90
C PHE A 211 10.74 -19.82 1.25
N PRO A 212 11.09 -20.91 0.55
CA PRO A 212 10.43 -22.21 0.69
C PRO A 212 10.58 -22.83 2.09
N ALA A 213 11.66 -22.53 2.81
CA ALA A 213 11.89 -23.03 4.16
C ALA A 213 11.14 -22.25 5.26
N GLN A 214 10.77 -20.99 5.01
CA GLN A 214 10.25 -20.08 6.06
C GLN A 214 8.78 -19.73 5.85
N TYR A 215 8.37 -19.51 4.59
CA TYR A 215 7.03 -19.04 4.27
C TYR A 215 5.92 -20.05 4.61
N PRO A 216 6.07 -21.37 4.37
CA PRO A 216 5.01 -22.33 4.71
C PRO A 216 4.68 -22.37 6.21
N GLU A 217 5.69 -22.27 7.08
CA GLU A 217 5.49 -22.23 8.53
C GLU A 217 4.74 -20.95 8.95
N TYR A 218 5.17 -19.80 8.42
CA TYR A 218 4.49 -18.53 8.62
C TYR A 218 3.02 -18.56 8.15
N ALA A 219 2.77 -19.09 6.94
CA ALA A 219 1.43 -19.17 6.36
C ALA A 219 0.47 -20.10 7.10
N ARG A 220 0.99 -21.08 7.85
CA ARG A 220 0.20 -21.96 8.73
C ARG A 220 -0.24 -21.24 10.00
N ARG A 221 0.58 -20.34 10.55
CA ARG A 221 0.31 -19.63 11.81
C ARG A 221 -0.55 -18.38 11.62
N VAL A 222 -0.36 -17.67 10.52
CA VAL A 222 -0.97 -16.35 10.31
C VAL A 222 -2.10 -16.40 9.29
N PRO A 223 -3.31 -15.91 9.62
CA PRO A 223 -4.44 -15.91 8.71
C PRO A 223 -4.22 -14.98 7.51
N ARG A 224 -4.88 -15.29 6.39
CA ARG A 224 -4.80 -14.48 5.16
C ARG A 224 -5.70 -13.23 5.20
N TYR A 225 -6.95 -13.40 5.60
CA TYR A 225 -8.03 -12.43 5.34
C TYR A 225 -8.49 -11.62 6.54
N LEU A 226 -8.40 -12.18 7.76
CA LEU A 226 -8.90 -11.52 8.96
C LEU A 226 -7.76 -11.41 9.97
N PRO A 227 -7.44 -10.20 10.49
CA PRO A 227 -6.47 -10.04 11.54
C PRO A 227 -6.89 -10.83 12.78
N ASN A 228 -6.02 -11.70 13.28
CA ASN A 228 -6.28 -12.45 14.50
C ASN A 228 -5.31 -11.99 15.61
N PRO A 229 -5.77 -11.19 16.59
CA PRO A 229 -4.94 -10.78 17.73
C PRO A 229 -4.58 -11.94 18.66
N PHE A 230 -5.26 -13.08 18.53
CA PHE A 230 -5.05 -14.29 19.34
C PHE A 230 -4.26 -15.37 18.61
N ALA A 231 -3.73 -15.10 17.40
CA ALA A 231 -2.85 -16.05 16.74
C ALA A 231 -1.58 -16.24 17.59
N HIS A 232 -1.43 -17.43 18.19
CA HIS A 232 -0.33 -17.75 19.09
C HIS A 232 1.04 -17.47 18.44
N ARG A 233 1.91 -16.78 19.18
CA ARG A 233 3.31 -16.51 18.83
C ARG A 233 4.16 -17.78 18.90
#